data_AF-S3IPJ1-F1
#
_entry.id   AF-S3IPJ1-F1
#
_cell.length_a   1.000
_cell.length_b   1.000
_cell.length_c   1.000
_cell.angle_alpha   90.00
_cell.angle_beta   90.00
_cell.angle_gamma   90.00
#
_symmetry.space_group_name_H-M   'P 1'
#
loop_
_entity.id
_entity.type
_entity.pdbx_description
1 polymer ?
#
loop_
_entity_poly.entity_id
_entity_poly.type
_entity_poly.pdbx_seq_one_letter_code
_entity_poly.pdbx_strand_id
1 'polypeptide(L)'
;MMHADVKYIIYDPISWIHPKRFLLPKKLATARCRSIINDIILHQYGLSTGDLDLSNSKENYLAHHWAILAKAAFMAACHRYRSALAYNGLMFKLDPLTFQFTQCELTGSRDDFRGDITWGCLRFLAYRELMTFSSDVSLLMKERIPLLFEKQAEVNMSDSFILQQNDNEILVRMAIQYAKRNN
;
A
#
# COMPACT_ATOMS: atom_id res chain seq x y z
N MET A 1 -5.96 -22.74 -6.01
CA MET A 1 -6.25 -21.38 -6.53
C MET A 1 -5.13 -20.36 -6.22
N MET A 2 -3.99 -20.76 -5.62
CA MET A 2 -2.91 -19.86 -5.18
C MET A 2 -1.93 -19.42 -6.28
N HIS A 3 -1.78 -20.21 -7.35
CA HIS A 3 -0.87 -19.88 -8.47
C HIS A 3 -1.37 -18.77 -9.39
N ALA A 4 -2.69 -18.52 -9.43
CA ALA A 4 -3.27 -17.47 -10.28
C ALA A 4 -2.93 -16.07 -9.75
N ASP A 5 -2.98 -15.91 -8.42
CA ASP A 5 -2.68 -14.64 -7.75
C ASP A 5 -1.21 -14.24 -7.91
N VAL A 6 -0.29 -15.22 -7.88
CA VAL A 6 1.14 -14.96 -8.10
C VAL A 6 1.41 -14.52 -9.53
N LYS A 7 0.87 -15.21 -10.54
CA LYS A 7 1.07 -14.82 -11.95
C LYS A 7 0.53 -13.42 -12.23
N TYR A 8 -0.59 -13.07 -11.62
CA TYR A 8 -1.16 -11.74 -11.68
C TYR A 8 -0.21 -10.67 -11.10
N ILE A 9 0.40 -10.93 -9.94
CA ILE A 9 1.37 -10.01 -9.32
C ILE A 9 2.65 -9.90 -10.16
N ILE A 10 3.15 -11.02 -10.68
CA ILE A 10 4.45 -11.06 -11.37
C ILE A 10 4.37 -10.54 -12.80
N TYR A 11 3.32 -10.87 -13.56
CA TYR A 11 3.26 -10.68 -15.00
C TYR A 11 2.12 -9.77 -15.51
N ASP A 12 1.21 -9.31 -14.64
CA ASP A 12 0.09 -8.43 -15.03
C ASP A 12 0.08 -7.07 -14.29
N PRO A 13 1.18 -6.30 -14.31
CA PRO A 13 1.28 -5.05 -13.56
C PRO A 13 0.23 -4.00 -13.92
N ILE A 14 -0.28 -3.96 -15.15
CA ILE A 14 -1.37 -3.03 -15.52
C ILE A 14 -2.62 -3.18 -14.65
N SER A 15 -2.84 -4.36 -14.06
CA SER A 15 -4.05 -4.64 -13.30
C SER A 15 -4.00 -4.17 -11.85
N TRP A 16 -2.81 -3.90 -11.31
CA TRP A 16 -2.64 -3.48 -9.92
C TRP A 16 -1.78 -2.23 -9.74
N ILE A 17 -1.03 -1.79 -10.76
CA ILE A 17 -0.26 -0.55 -10.69
C ILE A 17 -1.20 0.64 -10.42
N HIS A 18 -0.76 1.56 -9.58
CA HIS A 18 -1.58 2.71 -9.21
C HIS A 18 -1.96 3.54 -10.46
N PRO A 19 -3.25 3.93 -10.63
CA PRO A 19 -3.72 4.61 -11.85
C PRO A 19 -2.99 5.92 -12.20
N LYS A 20 -2.47 6.63 -11.18
CA LYS A 20 -1.66 7.84 -11.39
C LYS A 20 -0.23 7.56 -11.89
N ARG A 21 0.23 6.31 -11.86
CA ARG A 21 1.49 5.88 -12.49
C ARG A 21 1.26 5.43 -13.91
N PHE A 22 0.16 4.71 -14.15
CA PHE A 22 -0.21 4.23 -15.46
C PHE A 22 -1.72 4.02 -15.55
N LEU A 23 -2.34 4.53 -16.61
CA LEU A 23 -3.73 4.30 -16.92
C LEU A 23 -3.84 3.74 -18.33
N LEU A 24 -4.35 2.52 -18.47
CA LEU A 24 -4.51 1.87 -19.76
C LEU A 24 -5.59 2.58 -20.60
N PRO A 25 -5.26 3.14 -21.78
CA PRO A 25 -6.27 3.71 -22.66
C PRO A 25 -7.24 2.62 -23.12
N LYS A 26 -8.55 2.88 -23.09
CA LYS A 26 -9.60 1.89 -23.48
C LYS A 26 -9.36 1.29 -24.88
N LYS A 27 -8.82 2.08 -25.81
CA LYS A 27 -8.47 1.64 -27.18
C LYS A 27 -7.38 0.56 -27.22
N LEU A 28 -6.58 0.43 -26.15
CA LEU A 28 -5.49 -0.53 -26.01
C LEU A 28 -5.84 -1.66 -25.01
N ALA A 29 -7.11 -1.81 -24.64
CA ALA A 29 -7.54 -2.79 -23.65
C ALA A 29 -7.67 -4.23 -24.19
N THR A 30 -7.23 -4.50 -25.43
CA THR A 30 -7.23 -5.86 -25.99
C THR A 30 -6.21 -6.74 -25.29
N ALA A 31 -6.44 -8.06 -25.22
CA ALA A 31 -5.53 -9.00 -24.57
C ALA A 31 -4.08 -8.91 -25.10
N ARG A 32 -3.92 -8.74 -26.42
CA ARG A 32 -2.61 -8.60 -27.06
C ARG A 32 -1.90 -7.30 -26.64
N CYS A 33 -2.61 -6.17 -26.67
CA CYS A 33 -2.04 -4.89 -26.24
C CYS A 33 -1.69 -4.92 -24.76
N ARG A 34 -2.52 -5.52 -23.92
CA ARG A 34 -2.25 -5.72 -22.49
C ARG A 34 -0.94 -6.47 -22.23
N SER A 35 -0.71 -7.57 -22.94
CA SER A 35 0.55 -8.34 -22.81
C SER A 35 1.77 -7.47 -23.14
N ILE A 36 1.75 -6.76 -24.27
CA ILE A 36 2.85 -5.88 -24.69
C ILE A 36 3.08 -4.77 -23.66
N ILE A 37 2.01 -4.18 -23.12
CA ILE A 37 2.10 -3.10 -22.14
C ILE A 37 2.64 -3.63 -20.80
N ASN A 38 2.25 -4.84 -20.38
CA ASN A 38 2.82 -5.48 -19.20
C ASN A 38 4.34 -5.64 -19.35
N ASP A 39 4.82 -6.10 -20.51
CA ASP A 39 6.26 -6.22 -20.79
C ASP A 39 6.97 -4.84 -20.74
N ILE A 40 6.34 -3.81 -21.30
CA ILE A 40 6.85 -2.42 -21.24
C ILE A 40 6.96 -1.94 -19.78
N ILE A 41 5.94 -2.20 -18.95
CA ILE A 41 5.95 -1.79 -17.53
C ILE A 41 7.01 -2.56 -16.76
N LEU A 42 7.13 -3.87 -16.97
CA LEU A 42 8.19 -4.69 -16.35
C LEU A 42 9.57 -4.11 -16.66
N HIS A 43 9.84 -3.79 -17.93
CA HIS A 43 11.11 -3.20 -18.34
C HIS A 43 11.33 -1.79 -17.79
N GLN A 44 10.33 -0.91 -17.91
CA GLN A 44 10.42 0.51 -17.49
C GLN A 44 10.71 0.66 -15.99
N TYR A 45 10.16 -0.23 -15.16
CA TYR A 45 10.35 -0.21 -13.72
C TYR A 45 11.44 -1.18 -13.22
N GLY A 46 12.13 -1.89 -14.13
CA GLY A 46 13.16 -2.86 -13.77
C GLY A 46 12.65 -4.00 -12.89
N LEU A 47 11.41 -4.45 -13.12
CA LEU A 47 10.76 -5.46 -12.29
C LEU A 47 11.32 -6.86 -12.60
N SER A 48 11.94 -7.47 -11.60
CA SER A 48 12.44 -8.83 -11.67
C SER A 48 11.30 -9.82 -11.90
N THR A 49 11.53 -10.84 -12.73
CA THR A 49 10.59 -11.95 -12.97
C THR A 49 11.13 -13.24 -12.38
N GLY A 50 10.24 -14.13 -11.92
CA GLY A 50 10.61 -15.41 -11.31
C GLY A 50 9.49 -15.92 -10.43
N ASP A 51 9.81 -16.91 -9.59
CA ASP A 51 8.87 -17.47 -8.64
C ASP A 51 8.94 -16.73 -7.30
N LEU A 52 7.77 -16.40 -6.74
CA LEU A 52 7.69 -15.92 -5.36
C LEU A 52 7.95 -17.07 -4.38
N ASP A 53 8.66 -16.78 -3.29
CA ASP A 53 8.86 -17.75 -2.23
C ASP A 53 7.61 -17.80 -1.34
N LEU A 54 6.64 -18.64 -1.73
CA LEU A 54 5.43 -18.85 -0.96
C LEU A 54 5.65 -19.65 0.34
N SER A 55 6.86 -20.19 0.58
CA SER A 55 7.21 -20.78 1.88
C SER A 55 7.44 -19.70 2.94
N ASN A 56 7.82 -18.49 2.51
CA ASN A 56 7.84 -17.32 3.37
C ASN A 56 6.40 -16.89 3.70
N SER A 57 6.01 -17.05 4.96
CA SER A 57 4.65 -16.74 5.43
C SER A 57 4.21 -15.30 5.17
N LYS A 58 5.14 -14.33 5.22
CA LYS A 58 4.85 -12.91 4.99
C LYS A 58 4.68 -12.61 3.51
N GLU A 59 5.50 -13.18 2.65
CA GLU A 59 5.30 -13.08 1.19
C GLU A 59 3.98 -13.69 0.75
N ASN A 60 3.68 -14.90 1.23
CA ASN A 60 2.42 -15.56 0.95
C ASN A 60 1.23 -14.71 1.44
N TYR A 61 1.33 -14.15 2.64
CA TYR A 61 0.31 -13.27 3.21
C TYR A 61 0.09 -12.01 2.36
N LEU A 62 1.16 -11.34 1.93
CA LEU A 62 1.08 -10.16 1.07
C LEU A 62 0.50 -10.50 -0.30
N ALA A 63 0.96 -11.59 -0.92
CA ALA A 63 0.47 -12.04 -2.23
C ALA A 63 -1.03 -12.34 -2.19
N HIS A 64 -1.50 -13.02 -1.14
CA HIS A 64 -2.92 -13.35 -0.97
C HIS A 64 -3.82 -12.11 -0.74
N HIS A 65 -3.24 -11.00 -0.27
CA HIS A 65 -3.95 -9.77 0.02
C HIS A 65 -3.59 -8.62 -0.92
N TRP A 66 -2.94 -8.91 -2.05
CA TRP A 66 -2.32 -7.91 -2.91
C TRP A 66 -3.25 -6.75 -3.30
N ALA A 67 -4.47 -7.08 -3.76
CA ALA A 67 -5.46 -6.11 -4.23
C ALA A 67 -5.92 -5.09 -3.17
N ILE A 68 -5.74 -5.40 -1.88
CA ILE A 68 -6.21 -4.56 -0.77
C ILE A 68 -5.07 -3.89 0.00
N LEU A 69 -3.81 -4.20 -0.29
CA LEU A 69 -2.67 -3.74 0.49
C LEU A 69 -2.59 -2.21 0.59
N ALA A 70 -2.75 -1.49 -0.53
CA ALA A 70 -2.68 -0.03 -0.53
C ALA A 70 -3.79 0.61 0.32
N LYS A 71 -5.02 0.08 0.23
CA LYS A 71 -6.16 0.54 1.03
C LYS A 71 -5.94 0.25 2.51
N ALA A 72 -5.50 -0.95 2.85
CA ALA A 72 -5.19 -1.35 4.22
C ALA A 72 -4.06 -0.50 4.82
N ALA A 73 -3.00 -0.24 4.05
CA ALA A 73 -1.91 0.62 4.49
C ALA A 73 -2.38 2.06 4.76
N PHE A 74 -3.31 2.57 3.93
CA PHE A 74 -3.93 3.87 4.15
C PHE A 74 -4.80 3.91 5.42
N MET A 75 -5.57 2.85 5.67
CA MET A 75 -6.33 2.69 6.92
C MET A 75 -5.41 2.66 8.14
N ALA A 76 -4.30 1.91 8.08
CA ALA A 76 -3.30 1.86 9.14
C ALA A 76 -2.69 3.24 9.42
N ALA A 77 -2.32 3.99 8.38
CA ALA A 77 -1.81 5.35 8.55
C ALA A 77 -2.88 6.29 9.15
N CYS A 78 -4.13 6.24 8.69
CA CYS A 78 -5.20 7.07 9.25
C CYS A 78 -5.46 6.73 10.72
N HIS A 79 -5.42 5.45 11.10
CA HIS A 79 -5.56 5.02 12.49
C HIS A 79 -4.39 5.52 13.34
N ARG A 80 -3.15 5.32 12.88
CA ARG A 80 -1.95 5.73 13.61
C ARG A 80 -1.92 7.23 13.90
N TYR A 81 -2.37 8.06 12.95
CA TYR A 81 -2.30 9.52 13.05
C TYR A 81 -3.65 10.18 13.37
N ARG A 82 -4.64 9.41 13.84
CA ARG A 82 -6.04 9.86 13.99
C ARG A 82 -6.22 11.14 14.82
N SER A 83 -5.40 11.38 15.85
CA SER A 83 -5.41 12.66 16.59
C SER A 83 -5.10 13.85 15.67
N ALA A 84 -4.06 13.72 14.84
CA ALA A 84 -3.66 14.77 13.89
C ALA A 84 -4.72 14.94 12.78
N LEU A 85 -5.34 13.86 12.29
CA LEU A 85 -6.44 13.95 11.33
C LEU A 85 -7.65 14.67 11.93
N ALA A 86 -7.98 14.39 13.20
CA ALA A 86 -9.09 15.02 13.91
C ALA A 86 -8.83 16.52 14.09
N TYR A 87 -7.64 16.89 14.57
CA TYR A 87 -7.22 18.27 14.77
C TYR A 87 -7.29 19.09 13.48
N ASN A 88 -6.90 18.50 12.34
CA ASN A 88 -6.92 19.15 11.03
C ASN A 88 -8.27 19.03 10.29
N GLY A 89 -9.30 18.46 10.93
CA GLY A 89 -10.62 18.25 10.31
C GLY A 89 -10.62 17.31 9.09
N LEU A 90 -9.55 16.55 8.86
CA LEU A 90 -9.45 15.57 7.77
C LEU A 90 -10.18 14.27 8.07
N MET A 91 -10.39 13.96 9.36
CA MET A 91 -11.05 12.73 9.79
C MET A 91 -12.48 12.60 9.24
N PHE A 92 -13.21 13.71 9.14
CA PHE A 92 -14.57 13.75 8.58
C PHE A 92 -14.63 13.66 7.05
N LYS A 93 -13.47 13.72 6.38
CA LYS A 93 -13.35 13.59 4.92
C LYS A 93 -12.92 12.18 4.50
N LEU A 94 -12.71 11.26 5.45
CA LEU A 94 -12.44 9.86 5.18
C LEU A 94 -13.69 9.17 4.62
N ASP A 95 -13.49 8.13 3.81
CA ASP A 95 -14.59 7.25 3.46
C ASP A 95 -15.11 6.50 4.71
N PRO A 96 -16.37 6.04 4.70
CA PRO A 96 -16.98 5.44 5.89
C PRO A 96 -16.21 4.25 6.47
N LEU A 97 -15.61 3.40 5.62
CA LEU A 97 -14.88 2.22 6.09
C LEU A 97 -13.56 2.61 6.75
N THR A 98 -12.82 3.54 6.14
CA THR A 98 -11.58 4.04 6.74
C THR A 98 -11.88 4.78 8.04
N PHE A 99 -12.92 5.61 8.07
CA PHE A 99 -13.35 6.29 9.29
C PHE A 99 -13.67 5.30 10.41
N GLN A 100 -14.49 4.28 10.13
CA GLN A 100 -14.83 3.25 11.12
C GLN A 100 -13.59 2.52 11.66
N PHE A 101 -12.64 2.16 10.79
CA PHE A 101 -11.40 1.54 11.23
C PHE A 101 -10.60 2.44 12.18
N THR A 102 -10.55 3.76 11.93
CA THR A 102 -9.85 4.70 12.84
C THR A 102 -10.45 4.79 14.24
N GLN A 103 -11.71 4.39 14.43
CA GLN A 103 -12.37 4.36 15.74
C GLN A 103 -12.03 3.10 16.55
N CYS A 104 -11.41 2.09 15.95
CA CYS A 104 -11.06 0.86 16.67
C CYS A 104 -9.94 1.13 17.69
N GLU A 105 -10.12 0.63 18.92
CA GLU A 105 -9.12 0.71 19.99
C GLU A 105 -8.03 -0.36 19.82
N LEU A 106 -7.19 -0.22 18.78
CA LEU A 106 -6.11 -1.17 18.47
C LEU A 106 -4.76 -0.77 19.09
N THR A 107 -4.39 0.49 18.90
CA THR A 107 -3.10 1.07 19.33
C THR A 107 -3.30 2.53 19.69
N GLY A 108 -2.39 3.13 20.45
CA GLY A 108 -2.38 4.57 20.73
C GLY A 108 -2.25 5.41 19.44
N SER A 109 -2.76 6.64 19.46
CA SER A 109 -2.50 7.60 18.37
C SER A 109 -1.08 8.14 18.53
N ARG A 110 -0.43 8.42 17.42
CA ARG A 110 0.81 9.17 17.42
C ARG A 110 0.51 10.66 17.41
N ASP A 111 0.96 11.31 18.46
CA ASP A 111 0.83 12.76 18.67
C ASP A 111 2.16 13.48 18.41
N ASP A 112 3.16 12.77 17.88
CA ASP A 112 4.46 13.31 17.47
C ASP A 112 4.38 14.16 16.19
N PHE A 113 3.23 14.14 15.49
CA PHE A 113 3.02 14.93 14.28
C PHE A 113 2.92 16.43 14.61
N ARG A 114 4.02 17.15 14.43
CA ARG A 114 4.09 18.62 14.58
C ARG A 114 3.91 19.28 13.21
N GLY A 115 2.68 19.65 12.86
CA GLY A 115 2.36 20.39 11.64
C GLY A 115 0.95 20.10 11.10
N ASP A 116 0.63 20.69 9.95
CA ASP A 116 -0.63 20.43 9.25
C ASP A 116 -0.53 19.11 8.47
N ILE A 117 -1.29 18.10 8.89
CA ILE A 117 -1.31 16.83 8.17
C ILE A 117 -2.11 17.02 6.88
N THR A 118 -1.49 16.69 5.75
CA THR A 118 -2.15 16.76 4.44
C THR A 118 -2.45 15.36 3.91
N TRP A 119 -3.30 15.27 2.88
CA TRP A 119 -3.52 14.02 2.15
C TRP A 119 -2.24 13.47 1.50
N GLY A 120 -1.33 14.35 1.07
CA GLY A 120 -0.01 13.95 0.56
C GLY A 120 0.80 13.24 1.64
N CYS A 121 0.87 13.83 2.83
CA CYS A 121 1.52 13.24 4.00
C CYS A 121 0.92 11.86 4.33
N LEU A 122 -0.41 11.73 4.36
CA LEU A 122 -1.08 10.47 4.65
C LEU A 122 -0.78 9.37 3.63
N ARG A 123 -0.75 9.69 2.34
CA ARG A 123 -0.39 8.71 1.29
C ARG A 123 1.07 8.26 1.41
N PHE A 124 1.96 9.17 1.78
CA PHE A 124 3.36 8.85 2.03
C PHE A 124 3.52 7.98 3.29
N LEU A 125 2.80 8.30 4.37
CA LEU A 125 2.79 7.51 5.60
C LEU A 125 2.23 6.10 5.34
N ALA A 126 1.14 5.97 4.57
CA ALA A 126 0.61 4.68 4.16
C ALA A 126 1.65 3.83 3.41
N TYR A 127 2.35 4.44 2.45
CA TYR A 127 3.48 3.79 1.78
C TYR A 127 4.55 3.31 2.78
N ARG A 128 4.95 4.17 3.72
CA ARG A 128 5.94 3.80 4.76
C ARG A 128 5.46 2.66 5.64
N GLU A 129 4.20 2.67 6.10
CA GLU A 129 3.63 1.59 6.92
C GLU A 129 3.79 0.24 6.21
N LEU A 130 3.39 0.17 4.93
CA LEU A 130 3.49 -1.08 4.17
C LEU A 130 4.93 -1.48 3.86
N MET A 131 5.80 -0.54 3.51
CA MET A 131 7.23 -0.83 3.24
C MET A 131 7.95 -1.35 4.48
N THR A 132 7.67 -0.78 5.66
CA THR A 132 8.22 -1.27 6.92
C THR A 132 7.65 -2.64 7.28
N PHE A 133 6.35 -2.86 7.06
CA PHE A 133 5.73 -4.18 7.25
C PHE A 133 6.35 -5.25 6.33
N SER A 134 6.76 -4.87 5.12
CA SER A 134 7.37 -5.75 4.12
C SER A 134 8.92 -5.63 4.06
N SER A 135 9.59 -5.31 5.16
CA SER A 135 11.04 -5.05 5.15
C SER A 135 11.90 -6.29 4.85
N ASP A 136 11.40 -7.47 5.14
CA ASP A 136 12.06 -8.78 5.11
C ASP A 136 11.57 -9.70 3.97
N VAL A 137 10.81 -9.16 3.00
CA VAL A 137 10.40 -9.93 1.81
C VAL A 137 11.45 -9.90 0.69
N SER A 138 11.29 -10.78 -0.29
CA SER A 138 12.12 -10.88 -1.49
C SER A 138 12.16 -9.59 -2.30
N LEU A 139 13.22 -9.47 -3.11
CA LEU A 139 13.38 -8.35 -4.03
C LEU A 139 12.20 -8.23 -5.00
N LEU A 140 11.69 -9.35 -5.53
CA LEU A 140 10.52 -9.41 -6.39
C LEU A 140 9.31 -8.65 -5.80
N MET A 141 9.08 -8.81 -4.50
CA MET A 141 7.98 -8.17 -3.80
C MET A 141 8.30 -6.69 -3.48
N LYS A 142 9.53 -6.39 -3.05
CA LYS A 142 10.00 -5.03 -2.74
C LYS A 142 9.95 -4.08 -3.93
N GLU A 143 10.19 -4.57 -5.14
CA GLU A 143 10.10 -3.78 -6.37
C GLU A 143 8.65 -3.40 -6.72
N ARG A 144 7.69 -4.26 -6.36
CA ARG A 144 6.28 -4.13 -6.76
C ARG A 144 5.44 -3.33 -5.76
N ILE A 145 5.68 -3.45 -4.46
CA ILE A 145 4.90 -2.76 -3.42
C ILE A 145 4.87 -1.23 -3.63
N PRO A 146 5.97 -0.53 -3.95
CA PRO A 146 5.96 0.92 -4.18
C PRO A 146 5.03 1.36 -5.33
N LEU A 147 4.78 0.47 -6.29
CA LEU A 147 3.96 0.74 -7.47
C LEU A 147 2.45 0.68 -7.19
N LEU A 148 2.05 0.15 -6.02
CA LEU A 148 0.67 0.20 -5.53
C LEU A 148 0.24 1.61 -5.09
N PHE A 149 1.19 2.52 -4.90
CA PHE A 149 0.95 3.89 -4.48
C PHE A 149 1.18 4.87 -5.63
N GLU A 150 0.65 6.09 -5.52
CA GLU A 150 1.05 7.20 -6.37
C GLU A 150 2.57 7.43 -6.29
N LYS A 151 3.17 8.02 -7.32
CA LYS A 151 4.57 8.45 -7.25
C LYS A 151 4.68 9.47 -6.12
N GLN A 152 5.40 9.11 -5.06
CA GLN A 152 5.58 9.98 -3.91
C GLN A 152 6.35 11.23 -4.39
N ALA A 153 5.75 12.40 -4.23
CA ALA A 153 6.53 13.63 -4.26
C ALA A 153 7.47 13.61 -3.05
N GLU A 154 8.62 14.29 -3.15
CA GLU A 154 9.45 14.57 -1.97
C GLU A 154 8.60 15.36 -0.97
N VAL A 155 7.97 14.65 -0.03
CA VAL A 155 7.28 15.30 1.07
C VAL A 155 8.38 15.77 2.00
N ASN A 156 8.51 17.08 2.18
CA ASN A 156 9.38 17.70 3.19
C ASN A 156 8.84 17.36 4.59
N MET A 157 9.00 16.10 4.98
CA MET A 157 8.80 15.58 6.31
C MET A 157 10.11 15.83 7.06
N SER A 158 10.11 16.71 8.06
CA SER A 158 11.29 16.94 8.91
C SER A 158 11.83 15.62 9.48
N ASP A 159 13.15 15.44 9.52
CA ASP A 159 13.82 14.18 9.93
C ASP A 159 13.44 13.65 11.33
N SER A 160 12.74 14.44 12.14
CA SER A 160 12.16 14.03 13.43
C SER A 160 11.10 12.93 13.35
N PHE A 161 10.56 12.61 12.17
CA PHE A 161 9.53 11.57 11.97
C PHE A 161 10.06 10.13 11.81
N ILE A 162 11.37 9.90 12.00
CA ILE A 162 12.03 8.66 11.58
C ILE A 162 11.97 7.53 12.64
N LEU A 163 11.70 7.80 13.92
CA LEU A 163 11.98 6.81 14.96
C LEU A 163 10.75 6.36 15.76
N GLN A 164 10.24 5.18 15.40
CA GLN A 164 9.94 4.02 16.27
C GLN A 164 9.01 3.08 15.48
N GLN A 165 9.37 1.80 15.33
CA GLN A 165 8.70 0.85 14.42
C GLN A 165 7.97 -0.31 15.13
N ASN A 166 7.98 -0.35 16.46
CA ASN A 166 7.63 -1.57 17.20
C ASN A 166 6.16 -2.00 17.05
N ASP A 167 5.23 -1.09 16.75
CA ASP A 167 3.79 -1.39 16.67
C ASP A 167 3.22 -1.42 15.23
N ASN A 168 4.08 -1.50 14.21
CA ASN A 168 3.60 -1.49 12.81
C ASN A 168 2.94 -2.81 12.40
N GLU A 169 3.50 -3.93 12.84
CA GLU A 169 3.07 -5.24 12.34
C GLU A 169 1.61 -5.56 12.63
N ILE A 170 1.16 -5.40 13.88
CA ILE A 170 -0.22 -5.71 14.28
C ILE A 170 -1.19 -4.78 13.57
N LEU A 171 -0.88 -3.48 13.50
CA LEU A 171 -1.78 -2.49 12.91
C LEU A 171 -2.04 -2.76 11.43
N VAL A 172 -0.99 -3.02 10.64
CA VAL A 172 -1.13 -3.34 9.21
C VAL A 172 -1.87 -4.65 9.00
N ARG A 173 -1.59 -5.70 9.80
CA ARG A 173 -2.35 -6.97 9.72
C ARG A 173 -3.83 -6.75 10.02
N MET A 174 -4.17 -5.99 11.05
CA MET A 174 -5.56 -5.69 11.39
C MET A 174 -6.26 -4.88 10.30
N ALA A 175 -5.56 -3.91 9.70
CA ALA A 175 -6.09 -3.15 8.58
C ALA A 175 -6.33 -4.03 7.35
N ILE A 176 -5.44 -4.99 7.06
CA ILE A 176 -5.62 -5.96 5.96
C ILE A 176 -6.84 -6.85 6.23
N GLN A 177 -6.99 -7.38 7.45
CA GLN A 177 -8.15 -8.21 7.80
C GLN A 177 -9.47 -7.42 7.74
N TYR A 178 -9.45 -6.17 8.21
CA TYR A 178 -10.62 -5.29 8.16
C TYR A 178 -11.00 -4.96 6.71
N ALA A 179 -10.02 -4.59 5.87
CA ALA A 179 -10.25 -4.32 4.45
C ALA A 179 -10.76 -5.55 3.70
N LYS A 180 -10.25 -6.75 4.02
CA LYS A 180 -10.71 -8.02 3.43
C LYS A 180 -12.18 -8.30 3.74
N ARG A 181 -12.63 -8.03 4.98
CA ARG A 181 -14.02 -8.30 5.42
C ARG A 181 -15.05 -7.33 4.82
N ASN A 182 -14.59 -6.16 4.38
CA ASN A 182 -15.43 -5.05 3.91
C ASN A 182 -15.15 -4.68 2.44
N ASN A 183 -14.59 -5.61 1.67
CA ASN A 183 -14.42 -5.54 0.21
C ASN A 183 -15.35 -6.55 -0.46
#